data_AF-A0A7X7KSH3-F1
#
_entry.id   AF-A0A7X7KSH3-F1
#
_cell.length_a   1.000
_cell.length_b   1.000
_cell.length_c   1.000
_cell.angle_alpha   90.00
_cell.angle_beta   90.00
_cell.angle_gamma   90.00
#
_symmetry.space_group_name_H-M   'P 1'
#
loop_
_entity.id
_entity.type
_entity.pdbx_description
1 polymer ?
#
loop_
_entity_poly.entity_id
_entity_poly.type
_entity_poly.pdbx_seq_one_letter_code
_entity_poly.pdbx_strand_id
1 'polypeptide(L)'
;MDPQYYTDFWTVPGYLGMDPAASVHRERIQLKTVVQQVYLGRPAGQPAGEQNAEDDPKTGVDDAWHRLLQTYGADGRIGVLLAQAPSESAYLKGLRLTITSGNAAGKSFLVESVAGQTAILGSHADAQILEQLAPGDEAILDNSNYLAMQTYHRHQVPESSGFDGFDQFRDEDGQPIYPQRAVAAGPMISRGGCGSLQTGCFAAKMISVCCLQDESAFPWNADWYRRQVRQQAGEQGEQDTYRLWFVDHAMHGDVQNTPDPSRIVPYLGVLNQALLDLSAWVEKGISPADSTSYRVQDSQVILTQERATIQPLVRVKLPKPGSPFAVDEVVDFQAEIELPPQTVLVSAEWDFDGDGNYSRAAGQVQLDAGGLHATTTAQHVYKRPGTYFAGLRVQINRAEKPQDFYAKVYNLDRVRVVVE
;
A
#
# COMPACT_ATOMS: atom_id res chain seq x y z
N MET A 1 -19.92 11.01 5.65
CA MET A 1 -20.84 9.94 5.21
C MET A 1 -21.16 9.15 6.48
N ASP A 2 -22.42 9.09 6.92
CA ASP A 2 -22.88 8.45 8.19
C ASP A 2 -22.29 8.99 9.52
N PRO A 3 -22.68 10.19 9.99
CA PRO A 3 -22.23 10.70 11.29
C PRO A 3 -22.80 9.91 12.49
N GLN A 4 -23.97 9.27 12.34
CA GLN A 4 -24.61 8.51 13.41
C GLN A 4 -23.79 7.26 13.78
N TYR A 5 -23.06 6.67 12.83
CA TYR A 5 -22.19 5.52 13.08
C TYR A 5 -21.24 5.74 14.24
N TYR A 6 -20.63 6.93 14.34
CA TYR A 6 -19.67 7.20 15.40
C TYR A 6 -20.31 7.17 16.79
N THR A 7 -21.55 7.63 16.93
CA THR A 7 -22.29 7.54 18.19
C THR A 7 -22.70 6.10 18.48
N ASP A 8 -23.24 5.40 17.48
CA ASP A 8 -23.72 4.02 17.65
C ASP A 8 -22.56 3.06 17.98
N PHE A 9 -21.40 3.27 17.37
CA PHE A 9 -20.20 2.45 17.60
C PHE A 9 -19.81 2.36 19.08
N TRP A 10 -20.00 3.46 19.83
CA TRP A 10 -19.65 3.55 21.25
C TRP A 10 -20.81 3.32 22.21
N THR A 11 -22.05 3.16 21.71
CA THR A 11 -23.24 3.13 22.59
C THR A 11 -24.22 1.99 22.31
N VAL A 12 -24.15 1.34 21.15
CA VAL A 12 -25.09 0.27 20.73
C VAL A 12 -24.42 -1.11 20.81
N PRO A 13 -25.03 -2.11 21.46
CA PRO A 13 -24.49 -3.48 21.51
C PRO A 13 -24.21 -4.07 20.13
N GLY A 14 -23.14 -4.87 20.03
CA GLY A 14 -22.71 -5.50 18.77
C GLY A 14 -21.67 -4.68 17.99
N TYR A 15 -21.47 -3.41 18.31
CA TYR A 15 -20.31 -2.65 17.85
C TYR A 15 -19.10 -2.86 18.75
N LEU A 16 -17.90 -2.81 18.17
CA LEU A 16 -16.64 -3.06 18.89
C LEU A 16 -16.40 -2.07 20.05
N GLY A 17 -16.90 -0.84 19.95
CA GLY A 17 -16.78 0.17 21.01
C GLY A 17 -17.67 -0.08 22.23
N MET A 18 -18.58 -1.06 22.17
CA MET A 18 -19.39 -1.52 23.31
C MET A 18 -18.87 -2.81 23.94
N ASP A 19 -17.83 -3.43 23.36
CA ASP A 19 -17.12 -4.55 23.97
C ASP A 19 -15.99 -4.02 24.86
N PRO A 20 -16.12 -4.08 26.20
CA PRO A 20 -15.11 -3.54 27.12
C PRO A 20 -13.75 -4.25 27.03
N ALA A 21 -13.69 -5.45 26.45
CA ALA A 21 -12.43 -6.17 26.23
C ALA A 21 -11.74 -5.78 24.92
N ALA A 22 -12.39 -4.99 24.06
CA ALA A 22 -11.86 -4.62 22.76
C ALA A 22 -10.64 -3.69 22.87
N SER A 23 -9.67 -3.87 21.96
CA SER A 23 -8.44 -3.08 21.92
C SER A 23 -8.67 -1.58 21.74
N VAL A 24 -9.79 -1.18 21.14
CA VAL A 24 -10.13 0.23 20.90
C VAL A 24 -10.16 1.04 22.19
N HIS A 25 -10.51 0.45 23.34
CA HIS A 25 -10.53 1.15 24.62
C HIS A 25 -9.13 1.49 25.15
N ARG A 26 -8.14 0.63 24.88
CA ARG A 26 -6.74 0.87 25.26
C ARG A 26 -6.12 2.03 24.49
N GLU A 27 -6.54 2.21 23.24
CA GLU A 27 -5.98 3.18 22.31
C GLU A 27 -6.80 4.48 22.25
N ARG A 28 -7.99 4.50 22.87
CA ARG A 28 -8.89 5.65 22.87
C ARG A 28 -8.34 6.78 23.72
N ILE A 29 -8.26 7.96 23.10
CA ILE A 29 -7.93 9.22 23.75
C ILE A 29 -9.21 10.06 23.77
N GLN A 30 -9.59 10.54 24.95
CA GLN A 30 -10.64 11.54 25.14
C GLN A 30 -10.22 12.48 26.27
N LEU A 31 -9.25 13.35 25.98
CA LEU A 31 -8.58 14.19 26.97
C LEU A 31 -9.10 15.63 26.89
N LYS A 32 -9.75 16.09 27.95
CA LYS A 32 -10.06 17.51 28.13
C LYS A 32 -8.79 18.27 28.50
N THR A 33 -8.59 19.44 27.90
CA THR A 33 -7.40 20.26 28.10
C THR A 33 -7.74 21.73 27.85
N VAL A 34 -6.75 22.60 28.02
CA VAL A 34 -6.88 24.05 27.87
C VAL A 34 -5.76 24.57 27.00
N VAL A 35 -6.07 25.45 26.07
CA VAL A 35 -5.09 26.14 25.24
C VAL A 35 -4.28 27.08 26.12
N GLN A 36 -2.96 26.93 26.12
CA GLN A 36 -2.05 27.83 26.81
C GLN A 36 -1.41 28.83 25.86
N GLN A 37 -1.10 28.40 24.64
CA GLN A 37 -0.47 29.24 23.62
C GLN A 37 -0.73 28.68 22.22
N VAL A 38 -0.82 29.55 21.22
CA VAL A 38 -0.87 29.17 19.80
C VAL A 38 0.43 29.59 19.13
N TYR A 39 1.04 28.66 18.40
CA TYR A 39 2.21 28.90 17.57
C TYR A 39 1.76 28.89 16.11
N LEU A 40 1.67 30.07 15.51
CA LEU A 40 1.43 30.18 14.08
C LEU A 40 2.76 29.93 13.35
N GLY A 41 2.76 28.99 12.40
CA GLY A 41 3.83 28.87 11.42
C GLY A 41 4.01 30.18 10.64
N ARG A 42 5.10 30.33 9.89
CA ARG A 42 5.41 31.58 9.15
C ARG A 42 4.17 32.12 8.41
N PRO A 43 3.92 33.45 8.40
CA PRO A 43 2.88 34.04 7.57
C PRO A 43 3.10 33.68 6.10
N ALA A 44 2.03 33.31 5.39
CA ALA A 44 2.09 33.06 3.97
C ALA A 44 2.57 34.33 3.22
N GLY A 45 3.76 34.27 2.61
CA GLY A 45 4.27 35.35 1.74
C GLY A 45 5.72 35.80 1.95
N GLN A 46 6.48 35.24 2.90
CA GLN A 46 7.93 35.53 3.00
C GLN A 46 8.77 34.37 2.43
N PRO A 47 9.71 34.62 1.49
CA PRO A 47 10.58 33.58 0.97
C PRO A 47 11.46 33.00 2.08
N ALA A 48 11.82 31.72 1.94
CA ALA A 48 12.70 31.04 2.86
C ALA A 48 14.08 31.72 2.87
N GLY A 49 14.35 32.57 3.86
CA GLY A 49 15.69 33.10 4.08
C GLY A 49 16.67 31.95 4.29
N GLU A 50 17.73 31.93 3.49
CA GLU A 50 18.86 31.00 3.58
C GLU A 50 19.38 30.95 5.02
N GLN A 51 19.55 29.74 5.54
CA GLN A 51 20.16 29.50 6.83
C GLN A 51 21.65 29.87 6.75
N ASN A 52 22.05 30.98 7.38
CA ASN A 52 23.42 31.12 7.84
C ASN A 52 23.54 30.44 9.20
N ALA A 53 24.12 29.25 9.18
CA ALA A 53 24.69 28.65 10.37
C ALA A 53 26.02 29.36 10.65
N GLU A 54 26.05 30.28 11.61
CA GLU A 54 27.23 30.57 12.45
C GLU A 54 26.87 31.61 13.54
N ASP A 55 27.44 31.39 14.73
CA ASP A 55 27.47 32.20 15.95
C ASP A 55 26.26 32.24 16.92
N ASP A 56 26.26 31.36 17.93
CA ASP A 56 26.34 31.77 19.36
C ASP A 56 26.66 30.56 20.30
N PRO A 57 27.70 30.60 21.15
CA PRO A 57 28.07 29.52 22.04
C PRO A 57 27.44 29.65 23.44
N LYS A 58 27.08 28.48 24.01
CA LYS A 58 26.69 28.17 25.41
C LYS A 58 25.19 27.97 25.63
N THR A 59 24.74 26.72 25.61
CA THR A 59 23.70 26.11 26.49
C THR A 59 23.50 24.65 26.05
N GLY A 60 23.37 23.74 27.01
CA GLY A 60 23.48 22.28 26.81
C GLY A 60 22.35 21.64 26.00
N VAL A 61 22.57 20.37 25.63
CA VAL A 61 21.71 19.52 24.80
C VAL A 61 20.28 19.38 25.38
N ASP A 62 20.11 19.58 26.69
CA ASP A 62 18.82 19.44 27.38
C ASP A 62 17.85 20.63 27.16
N ASP A 63 18.32 21.80 26.70
CA ASP A 63 17.51 23.02 26.53
C ASP A 63 17.28 23.43 25.05
N ALA A 64 17.77 22.62 24.11
CA ALA A 64 17.66 22.90 22.67
C ALA A 64 16.21 22.84 22.16
N TRP A 65 15.38 21.96 22.74
CA TRP A 65 13.98 21.80 22.36
C TRP A 65 13.08 22.96 22.87
N HIS A 66 13.42 23.57 24.00
CA HIS A 66 12.69 24.73 24.53
C HIS A 66 12.80 25.96 23.62
N ARG A 67 13.97 26.22 23.02
CA ARG A 67 14.15 27.27 22.01
C ARG A 67 13.53 26.91 20.66
N LEU A 68 13.46 25.62 20.34
CA LEU A 68 12.75 25.13 19.17
C LEU A 68 11.23 25.39 19.29
N LEU A 69 10.66 25.38 20.49
CA LEU A 69 9.24 25.66 20.76
C LEU A 69 8.91 27.15 20.91
N GLN A 70 9.85 27.98 21.39
CA GLN A 70 9.56 29.38 21.73
C GLN A 70 9.49 30.34 20.53
N THR A 71 10.06 29.97 19.38
CA THR A 71 10.19 30.93 18.27
C THR A 71 9.47 30.46 16.99
N TYR A 72 9.27 29.16 16.78
CA TYR A 72 8.65 28.59 15.58
C TYR A 72 7.98 27.26 15.96
N GLY A 73 6.73 26.99 15.57
CA GLY A 73 6.25 25.60 15.68
C GLY A 73 7.16 24.68 14.83
N ALA A 74 7.30 23.40 15.21
CA ALA A 74 8.27 22.47 14.63
C ALA A 74 8.46 22.66 13.10
N ASP A 75 9.60 23.17 12.65
CA ASP A 75 9.94 23.44 11.24
C ASP A 75 9.07 24.50 10.51
N GLY A 76 8.45 25.43 11.23
CA GLY A 76 7.49 26.40 10.66
C GLY A 76 6.06 25.86 10.54
N ARG A 77 5.75 24.73 11.20
CA ARG A 77 4.39 24.18 11.31
C ARG A 77 3.60 24.86 12.40
N ILE A 78 2.28 24.77 12.29
CA ILE A 78 1.35 25.35 13.26
C ILE A 78 1.24 24.40 14.47
N GLY A 79 1.32 24.94 15.68
CA GLY A 79 1.16 24.17 16.91
C GLY A 79 0.28 24.88 17.95
N VAL A 80 -0.25 24.10 18.90
CA VAL A 80 -0.99 24.62 20.06
C VAL A 80 -0.41 23.99 21.31
N LEU A 81 0.10 24.82 22.23
CA LEU A 81 0.51 24.39 23.56
C LEU A 81 -0.74 24.15 24.41
N LEU A 82 -0.83 22.97 25.02
CA LEU A 82 -1.98 22.54 25.80
C LEU A 82 -1.58 22.35 27.27
N ALA A 83 -2.49 22.61 28.21
CA ALA A 83 -2.23 22.38 29.64
C ALA A 83 -1.98 20.90 29.97
N GLN A 84 -2.60 20.01 29.19
CA GLN A 84 -2.42 18.57 29.25
C GLN A 84 -2.38 18.00 27.84
N ALA A 85 -1.54 16.99 27.65
CA ALA A 85 -1.44 16.22 26.42
C ALA A 85 -1.42 14.71 26.73
N PRO A 86 -1.70 13.84 25.74
CA PRO A 86 -1.61 12.40 25.91
C PRO A 86 -0.17 11.98 26.26
N SER A 87 -0.02 10.81 26.89
CA SER A 87 1.31 10.26 27.18
C SER A 87 2.09 9.98 25.89
N GLU A 88 3.42 10.01 25.96
CA GLU A 88 4.29 9.71 24.80
C GLU A 88 4.08 8.31 24.22
N SER A 89 3.62 7.37 25.03
CA SER A 89 3.26 6.00 24.62
C SER A 89 1.86 5.86 24.03
N ALA A 90 1.07 6.94 23.96
CA ALA A 90 -0.31 6.89 23.49
C ALA A 90 -0.41 6.69 21.97
N TYR A 91 -1.50 6.08 21.50
CA TYR A 91 -1.77 5.90 20.08
C TYR A 91 -2.38 7.17 19.47
N LEU A 92 -1.52 8.03 18.91
CA LEU A 92 -1.89 9.37 18.43
C LEU A 92 -2.57 9.40 17.05
N LYS A 93 -2.78 8.26 16.37
CA LYS A 93 -3.33 8.27 15.00
C LYS A 93 -4.78 8.76 14.99
N GLY A 94 -5.09 9.62 14.03
CA GLY A 94 -6.42 10.21 13.85
C GLY A 94 -6.88 11.13 14.98
N LEU A 95 -5.96 11.54 15.85
CA LEU A 95 -6.23 12.46 16.95
C LEU A 95 -6.68 13.81 16.41
N ARG A 96 -7.75 14.36 16.99
CA ARG A 96 -8.25 15.68 16.67
C ARG A 96 -8.26 16.56 17.91
N LEU A 97 -7.81 17.80 17.76
CA LEU A 97 -7.99 18.87 18.73
C LEU A 97 -9.29 19.61 18.38
N THR A 98 -10.30 19.48 19.23
CA THR A 98 -11.59 20.17 19.06
C THR A 98 -11.76 21.21 20.15
N ILE A 99 -11.99 22.46 19.75
CA ILE A 99 -12.14 23.59 20.65
C ILE A 99 -13.58 23.64 21.14
N THR A 100 -13.80 23.76 22.45
CA THR A 100 -15.13 23.67 23.08
C THR A 100 -15.62 24.98 23.68
N SER A 101 -14.76 26.00 23.79
CA SER A 101 -15.13 27.36 24.24
C SER A 101 -14.49 28.45 23.37
N GLY A 102 -14.78 29.71 23.69
CA GLY A 102 -14.18 30.86 23.01
C GLY A 102 -14.70 31.08 21.58
N ASN A 103 -14.02 31.95 20.83
CA ASN A 103 -14.43 32.34 19.48
C ASN A 103 -14.27 31.19 18.46
N ALA A 104 -13.36 30.26 18.73
CA ALA A 104 -13.12 29.08 17.91
C ALA A 104 -13.94 27.85 18.35
N ALA A 105 -14.94 28.00 19.23
CA ALA A 105 -15.77 26.89 19.69
C ALA A 105 -16.40 26.10 18.52
N GLY A 106 -16.34 24.77 18.61
CA GLY A 106 -16.82 23.84 17.58
C GLY A 106 -15.84 23.60 16.43
N LYS A 107 -14.68 24.29 16.39
CA LYS A 107 -13.65 24.07 15.38
C LYS A 107 -12.76 22.89 15.77
N SER A 108 -12.31 22.14 14.77
CA SER A 108 -11.55 20.90 14.97
C SER A 108 -10.40 20.79 13.98
N PHE A 109 -9.22 20.42 14.49
CA PHE A 109 -7.99 20.29 13.74
C PHE A 109 -7.45 18.87 13.84
N LEU A 110 -6.92 18.35 12.74
CA LEU A 110 -6.16 17.10 12.76
C LEU A 110 -4.80 17.36 13.44
N VAL A 111 -4.43 16.50 14.38
CA VAL A 111 -3.13 16.51 15.03
C VAL A 111 -2.23 15.52 14.31
N GLU A 112 -1.12 15.99 13.74
CA GLU A 112 -0.12 15.15 13.07
C GLU A 112 0.78 14.44 14.08
N SER A 113 1.18 15.17 15.14
CA SER A 113 2.03 14.68 16.21
C SER A 113 1.85 15.50 17.48
N VAL A 114 2.37 14.98 18.59
CA VAL A 114 2.44 15.68 19.88
C VAL A 114 3.90 15.69 20.31
N ALA A 115 4.42 16.86 20.64
CA ALA A 115 5.78 17.05 21.16
C ALA A 115 5.68 17.67 22.56
N GLY A 116 5.91 16.86 23.60
CA GLY A 116 5.61 17.23 24.98
C GLY A 116 4.12 17.57 25.14
N GLN A 117 3.82 18.85 25.38
CA GLN A 117 2.46 19.35 25.52
C GLN A 117 1.92 20.08 24.28
N THR A 118 2.73 20.18 23.22
CA THR A 118 2.37 20.90 22.01
C THR A 118 1.77 19.94 20.99
N ALA A 119 0.50 20.16 20.64
CA ALA A 119 -0.13 19.48 19.51
C ALA A 119 0.30 20.16 18.20
N ILE A 120 0.94 19.41 17.31
CA ILE A 120 1.33 19.88 15.98
C ILE A 120 0.18 19.60 15.02
N LEU A 121 -0.34 20.65 14.41
CA LEU A 121 -1.53 20.59 13.57
C LEU A 121 -1.15 20.30 12.11
N GLY A 122 -2.06 19.63 11.41
CA GLY A 122 -1.85 19.29 10.02
C GLY A 122 -1.78 20.49 9.08
N SER A 123 -1.17 20.30 7.92
CA SER A 123 -0.97 21.34 6.90
C SER A 123 -2.23 22.07 6.42
N HIS A 124 -3.42 21.49 6.67
CA HIS A 124 -4.73 22.07 6.33
C HIS A 124 -5.37 22.85 7.49
N ALA A 125 -4.64 23.09 8.58
CA ALA A 125 -5.14 23.90 9.69
C ALA A 125 -5.27 25.36 9.25
N ASP A 126 -6.49 25.88 9.32
CA ASP A 126 -6.80 27.23 8.86
C ASP A 126 -6.27 28.29 9.83
N ALA A 127 -5.28 29.07 9.36
CA ALA A 127 -4.65 30.15 10.12
C ALA A 127 -5.66 31.18 10.65
N GLN A 128 -6.73 31.49 9.90
CA GLN A 128 -7.75 32.46 10.33
C GLN A 128 -8.57 31.95 11.53
N ILE A 129 -8.75 30.64 11.64
CA ILE A 129 -9.40 30.03 12.80
C ILE A 129 -8.43 30.00 13.98
N LEU A 130 -7.15 29.78 13.72
CA LEU A 130 -6.11 29.76 14.74
C LEU A 130 -5.85 31.13 15.37
N GLU A 131 -6.03 32.21 14.61
CA GLU A 131 -6.01 33.57 15.14
C GLU A 131 -7.18 33.87 16.11
N GLN A 132 -8.25 33.07 16.08
CA GLN A 132 -9.40 33.22 16.98
C GLN A 132 -9.22 32.48 18.31
N LEU A 133 -8.19 31.63 18.41
CA LEU A 133 -7.87 30.91 19.64
C LEU A 133 -7.16 31.81 20.64
N ALA A 134 -7.57 31.72 21.90
CA ALA A 134 -6.95 32.44 23.00
C ALA A 134 -6.45 31.48 24.09
N PRO A 135 -5.38 31.86 24.82
CA PRO A 135 -5.06 31.20 26.09
C PRO A 135 -6.28 31.18 27.02
N GLY A 136 -6.58 30.00 27.56
CA GLY A 136 -7.76 29.76 28.38
C GLY A 136 -8.92 29.07 27.66
N ASP A 137 -8.89 28.97 26.32
CA ASP A 137 -9.91 28.21 25.60
C ASP A 137 -9.86 26.72 25.95
N GLU A 138 -11.01 26.14 26.28
CA GLU A 138 -11.17 24.72 26.54
C GLU A 138 -11.14 23.94 25.22
N ALA A 139 -10.51 22.77 25.25
CA ALA A 139 -10.43 21.87 24.12
C ALA A 139 -10.46 20.40 24.53
N ILE A 140 -10.72 19.52 23.56
CA ILE A 140 -10.68 18.08 23.71
C ILE A 140 -9.78 17.49 22.63
N LEU A 141 -8.82 16.67 23.06
CA LEU A 141 -8.10 15.76 22.19
C LEU A 141 -8.86 14.43 22.12
N ASP A 142 -9.28 14.04 20.91
CA ASP A 142 -10.15 12.88 20.70
C ASP A 142 -9.77 12.10 19.42
N ASN A 143 -9.56 10.78 19.53
CA ASN A 143 -9.34 9.87 18.39
C ASN A 143 -10.47 8.83 18.19
N SER A 144 -11.58 8.96 18.93
CA SER A 144 -12.68 7.99 18.99
C SER A 144 -13.27 7.69 17.61
N ASN A 145 -13.46 8.73 16.79
CA ASN A 145 -14.04 8.57 15.45
C ASN A 145 -13.08 7.84 14.50
N TYR A 146 -11.77 8.05 14.66
CA TYR A 146 -10.77 7.35 13.85
C TYR A 146 -10.75 5.86 14.17
N LEU A 147 -10.76 5.49 15.46
CA LEU A 147 -10.82 4.10 15.89
C LEU A 147 -12.10 3.40 15.40
N ALA A 148 -13.25 4.07 15.51
CA ALA A 148 -14.50 3.57 14.96
C ALA A 148 -14.41 3.34 13.44
N MET A 149 -13.86 4.30 12.68
CA MET A 149 -13.77 4.22 11.22
C MET A 149 -12.97 3.01 10.73
N GLN A 150 -11.93 2.56 11.46
CA GLN A 150 -11.12 1.41 11.07
C GLN A 150 -11.93 0.11 10.91
N THR A 151 -13.12 0.04 11.53
CA THR A 151 -13.99 -1.15 11.49
C THR A 151 -15.31 -0.90 10.76
N TYR A 152 -15.51 0.29 10.17
CA TYR A 152 -16.76 0.64 9.49
C TYR A 152 -17.14 -0.35 8.39
N HIS A 153 -16.17 -0.90 7.67
CA HIS A 153 -16.38 -1.89 6.62
C HIS A 153 -17.10 -3.16 7.09
N ARG A 154 -17.00 -3.53 8.38
CA ARG A 154 -17.72 -4.69 8.97
C ARG A 154 -19.24 -4.47 9.04
N HIS A 155 -19.66 -3.21 8.95
CA HIS A 155 -21.04 -2.74 9.03
C HIS A 155 -21.58 -2.32 7.66
N GLN A 156 -20.93 -2.80 6.58
CA GLN A 156 -21.19 -2.48 5.18
C GLN A 156 -21.28 -3.76 4.33
N VAL A 157 -21.71 -4.88 4.91
CA VAL A 157 -21.82 -6.18 4.23
C VAL A 157 -22.81 -6.04 3.06
N PRO A 158 -22.37 -6.20 1.79
CA PRO A 158 -23.25 -6.02 0.64
C PRO A 158 -24.39 -7.04 0.63
N GLU A 159 -25.60 -6.64 0.25
CA GLU A 159 -26.71 -7.60 0.09
C GLU A 159 -26.53 -8.49 -1.15
N SER A 160 -25.83 -8.00 -2.17
CA SER A 160 -25.55 -8.75 -3.38
C SER A 160 -24.43 -9.78 -3.20
N SER A 161 -24.58 -10.91 -3.88
CA SER A 161 -23.57 -11.97 -3.92
C SER A 161 -22.32 -11.54 -4.70
N GLY A 162 -21.20 -12.21 -4.43
CA GLY A 162 -19.95 -12.09 -5.18
C GLY A 162 -18.90 -11.18 -4.54
N PHE A 163 -19.19 -10.60 -3.38
CA PHE A 163 -18.19 -9.89 -2.58
C PHE A 163 -17.59 -10.85 -1.54
N ASP A 164 -16.91 -11.89 -2.00
CA ASP A 164 -16.48 -13.03 -1.17
C ASP A 164 -15.63 -12.58 0.04
N GLY A 165 -14.92 -11.44 -0.07
CA GLY A 165 -14.18 -10.82 1.04
C GLY A 165 -15.02 -10.42 2.24
N PHE A 166 -16.32 -10.21 2.06
CA PHE A 166 -17.26 -9.87 3.11
C PHE A 166 -17.93 -11.10 3.74
N ASP A 167 -17.73 -12.30 3.19
CA ASP A 167 -18.35 -13.52 3.73
C ASP A 167 -17.79 -13.87 5.12
N GLN A 168 -16.58 -13.40 5.45
CA GLN A 168 -16.03 -13.47 6.81
C GLN A 168 -16.86 -12.71 7.86
N PHE A 169 -17.76 -11.82 7.43
CA PHE A 169 -18.67 -11.06 8.30
C PHE A 169 -20.09 -11.63 8.30
N ARG A 170 -20.27 -12.84 7.78
CA ARG A 170 -21.53 -13.58 7.80
C ARG A 170 -21.44 -14.80 8.70
N ASP A 171 -22.58 -15.21 9.24
CA ASP A 171 -22.74 -16.49 9.94
C ASP A 171 -23.03 -17.65 8.96
N GLU A 172 -23.27 -18.84 9.52
CA GLU A 172 -23.60 -20.06 8.76
C GLU A 172 -24.91 -19.93 7.96
N ASP A 173 -25.82 -19.06 8.37
CA ASP A 173 -27.08 -18.75 7.68
C ASP A 173 -26.93 -17.61 6.65
N GLY A 174 -25.71 -17.10 6.46
CA GLY A 174 -25.37 -16.01 5.54
C GLY A 174 -25.77 -14.61 6.05
N GLN A 175 -26.22 -14.48 7.30
CA GLN A 175 -26.61 -13.21 7.89
C GLN A 175 -25.39 -12.46 8.44
N PRO A 176 -25.37 -11.11 8.36
CA PRO A 176 -24.27 -10.33 8.92
C PRO A 176 -24.15 -10.53 10.45
N ILE A 177 -22.94 -10.84 10.94
CA ILE A 177 -22.68 -11.04 12.37
C ILE A 177 -22.60 -9.74 13.17
N TYR A 178 -22.39 -8.61 12.50
CA TYR A 178 -22.33 -7.28 13.10
C TYR A 178 -23.55 -6.44 12.72
N PRO A 179 -23.95 -5.44 13.55
CA PRO A 179 -24.99 -4.49 13.19
C PRO A 179 -24.65 -3.77 11.86
N GLN A 180 -25.59 -3.73 10.91
CA GLN A 180 -25.37 -3.09 9.60
C GLN A 180 -25.89 -1.65 9.56
N ARG A 181 -25.32 -0.81 8.67
CA ARG A 181 -25.75 0.59 8.49
C ARG A 181 -26.70 0.71 7.31
N ALA A 182 -27.71 1.58 7.45
CA ALA A 182 -28.60 1.94 6.34
C ALA A 182 -27.87 2.73 5.24
N VAL A 183 -26.77 3.40 5.57
CA VAL A 183 -25.94 4.14 4.61
C VAL A 183 -25.00 3.19 3.90
N ALA A 184 -25.23 2.95 2.61
CA ALA A 184 -24.35 2.14 1.75
C ALA A 184 -23.18 2.98 1.22
N ALA A 185 -22.04 2.93 1.92
CA ALA A 185 -20.86 3.74 1.60
C ALA A 185 -20.20 3.33 0.28
N GLY A 186 -20.09 2.02 0.01
CA GLY A 186 -19.45 1.49 -1.20
C GLY A 186 -19.97 2.14 -2.48
N PRO A 187 -21.28 2.05 -2.80
CA PRO A 187 -21.86 2.66 -3.99
C PRO A 187 -21.65 4.19 -4.08
N MET A 188 -21.70 4.91 -2.95
CA MET A 188 -21.47 6.35 -2.95
C MET A 188 -20.01 6.70 -3.25
N ILE A 189 -19.07 5.96 -2.67
CA ILE A 189 -17.63 6.12 -2.92
C ILE A 189 -17.32 5.78 -4.38
N SER A 190 -17.84 4.67 -4.91
CA SER A 190 -17.67 4.29 -6.31
C SER A 190 -18.20 5.35 -7.28
N ARG A 191 -19.38 5.92 -7.01
CA ARG A 191 -19.91 7.03 -7.84
C ARG A 191 -19.08 8.30 -7.71
N GLY A 192 -18.64 8.64 -6.50
CA GLY A 192 -17.82 9.83 -6.26
C GLY A 192 -16.43 9.74 -6.88
N GLY A 193 -15.80 8.56 -6.85
CA GLY A 193 -14.46 8.33 -7.39
C GLY A 193 -14.44 8.00 -8.88
N CYS A 194 -15.37 7.17 -9.35
CA CYS A 194 -15.36 6.63 -10.73
C CYS A 194 -16.49 7.16 -11.61
N GLY A 195 -17.39 8.00 -11.10
CA GLY A 195 -18.54 8.53 -11.84
C GLY A 195 -19.67 7.52 -12.11
N SER A 196 -19.49 6.25 -11.77
CA SER A 196 -20.46 5.18 -12.03
C SER A 196 -20.30 3.99 -11.08
N LEU A 197 -21.30 3.10 -11.08
CA LEU A 197 -21.15 1.76 -10.52
C LEU A 197 -20.66 0.83 -11.63
N GLN A 198 -19.70 0.00 -11.29
CA GLN A 198 -19.06 -0.95 -12.20
C GLN A 198 -20.00 -2.13 -12.43
N THR A 199 -20.44 -2.32 -13.68
CA THR A 199 -21.41 -3.36 -14.05
C THR A 199 -20.83 -4.42 -15.00
N GLY A 200 -19.56 -4.26 -15.39
CA GLY A 200 -18.94 -5.07 -16.46
C GLY A 200 -19.40 -4.70 -17.87
N CYS A 201 -20.29 -3.72 -18.03
CA CYS A 201 -20.73 -3.22 -19.33
C CYS A 201 -19.81 -2.11 -19.83
N PHE A 202 -19.19 -2.32 -20.99
CA PHE A 202 -18.33 -1.36 -21.68
C PHE A 202 -18.39 -1.61 -23.19
N ALA A 203 -17.99 -0.61 -24.00
CA ALA A 203 -18.18 -0.63 -25.46
C ALA A 203 -16.87 -0.80 -26.26
N ALA A 204 -15.74 -1.01 -25.58
CA ALA A 204 -14.41 -1.05 -26.19
C ALA A 204 -13.70 -2.36 -25.85
N LYS A 205 -12.40 -2.45 -26.17
CA LYS A 205 -11.52 -3.50 -25.65
C LYS A 205 -10.79 -2.99 -24.42
N MET A 206 -10.47 -3.87 -23.47
CA MET A 206 -9.85 -3.51 -22.21
C MET A 206 -8.81 -4.54 -21.78
N ILE A 207 -7.66 -4.05 -21.32
CA ILE A 207 -6.66 -4.84 -20.58
C ILE A 207 -6.57 -4.23 -19.19
N SER A 208 -6.98 -4.99 -18.18
CA SER A 208 -6.87 -4.63 -16.77
C SER A 208 -5.57 -5.20 -16.21
N VAL A 209 -4.70 -4.33 -15.71
CA VAL A 209 -3.44 -4.73 -15.04
C VAL A 209 -3.62 -4.54 -13.55
N CYS A 210 -3.41 -5.61 -12.78
CA CYS A 210 -3.61 -5.61 -11.33
C CYS A 210 -2.44 -6.29 -10.63
N CYS A 211 -2.04 -5.77 -9.47
CA CYS A 211 -0.88 -6.29 -8.74
C CYS A 211 -1.31 -7.26 -7.63
N LEU A 212 -0.60 -8.37 -7.43
CA LEU A 212 -0.98 -9.39 -6.43
C LEU A 212 -0.64 -9.00 -4.98
N GLN A 213 0.29 -8.07 -4.77
CA GLN A 213 0.65 -7.54 -3.45
C GLN A 213 0.17 -6.09 -3.28
N ASP A 214 -0.89 -5.71 -4.00
CA ASP A 214 -1.51 -4.39 -3.88
C ASP A 214 -2.18 -4.23 -2.50
N GLU A 215 -1.63 -3.31 -1.71
CA GLU A 215 -2.05 -3.00 -0.35
C GLU A 215 -3.24 -2.03 -0.27
N SER A 216 -3.59 -1.38 -1.40
CA SER A 216 -4.64 -0.36 -1.49
C SER A 216 -5.86 -0.83 -2.30
N ALA A 217 -5.67 -1.73 -3.25
CA ALA A 217 -6.67 -2.27 -4.16
C ALA A 217 -6.54 -3.78 -4.27
N PHE A 218 -7.18 -4.51 -3.33
CA PHE A 218 -7.00 -5.95 -3.22
C PHE A 218 -7.28 -6.72 -4.52
N PRO A 219 -6.46 -7.75 -4.87
CA PRO A 219 -6.54 -8.45 -6.16
C PRO A 219 -7.90 -9.05 -6.51
N TRP A 220 -8.65 -9.52 -5.51
CA TRP A 220 -9.97 -10.13 -5.72
C TRP A 220 -11.02 -9.14 -6.23
N ASN A 221 -10.80 -7.82 -6.06
CA ASN A 221 -11.67 -6.80 -6.67
C ASN A 221 -11.63 -6.86 -8.21
N ALA A 222 -10.46 -7.16 -8.78
CA ALA A 222 -10.29 -7.30 -10.22
C ALA A 222 -10.96 -8.58 -10.74
N ASP A 223 -10.88 -9.68 -9.98
CA ASP A 223 -11.67 -10.88 -10.27
C ASP A 223 -13.17 -10.59 -10.23
N TRP A 224 -13.66 -9.89 -9.20
CA TRP A 224 -15.06 -9.51 -9.10
C TRP A 224 -15.52 -8.76 -10.35
N TYR A 225 -14.74 -7.77 -10.81
CA TYR A 225 -15.07 -7.02 -12.03
C TYR A 225 -15.04 -7.91 -13.28
N ARG A 226 -14.05 -8.79 -13.42
CA ARG A 226 -14.01 -9.79 -14.50
C ARG A 226 -15.27 -10.66 -14.51
N ARG A 227 -15.78 -11.09 -13.35
CA ARG A 227 -17.05 -11.83 -13.24
C ARG A 227 -18.24 -10.99 -13.72
N GLN A 228 -18.26 -9.68 -13.44
CA GLN A 228 -19.27 -8.78 -14.01
C GLN A 228 -19.16 -8.73 -15.55
N VAL A 229 -17.95 -8.63 -16.10
CA VAL A 229 -17.73 -8.66 -17.55
C VAL A 229 -18.23 -9.97 -18.16
N ARG A 230 -17.86 -11.12 -17.58
CA ARG A 230 -18.32 -12.44 -18.05
C ARG A 230 -19.83 -12.59 -17.96
N GLN A 231 -20.47 -12.02 -16.95
CA GLN A 231 -21.93 -12.00 -16.81
C GLN A 231 -22.60 -11.19 -17.94
N GLN A 232 -22.01 -10.06 -18.36
CA GLN A 232 -22.56 -9.21 -19.42
C GLN A 232 -22.28 -9.74 -20.83
N ALA A 233 -21.05 -10.18 -21.08
CA ALA A 233 -20.55 -10.50 -22.42
C ALA A 233 -20.52 -12.01 -22.74
N GLY A 234 -20.67 -12.87 -21.73
CA GLY A 234 -20.40 -14.30 -21.85
C GLY A 234 -18.90 -14.60 -21.91
N GLU A 235 -18.55 -15.89 -21.88
CA GLU A 235 -17.14 -16.33 -21.88
C GLU A 235 -16.40 -15.96 -23.17
N GLN A 236 -17.04 -16.16 -24.33
CA GLN A 236 -16.45 -15.75 -25.60
C GLN A 236 -16.31 -14.23 -25.69
N GLY A 237 -17.35 -13.48 -25.26
CA GLY A 237 -17.31 -12.02 -25.28
C GLY A 237 -16.23 -11.44 -24.36
N GLU A 238 -16.01 -12.04 -23.19
CA GLU A 238 -14.87 -11.72 -22.34
C GLU A 238 -13.55 -11.95 -23.08
N GLN A 239 -13.36 -13.13 -23.71
CA GLN A 239 -12.16 -13.44 -24.48
C GLN A 239 -11.95 -12.54 -25.71
N ASP A 240 -13.00 -11.94 -26.25
CA ASP A 240 -12.92 -11.06 -27.41
C ASP A 240 -12.69 -9.58 -27.05
N THR A 241 -12.98 -9.19 -25.81
CA THR A 241 -13.03 -7.76 -25.40
C THR A 241 -12.28 -7.42 -24.11
N TYR A 242 -11.96 -8.39 -23.26
CA TYR A 242 -11.36 -8.16 -21.95
C TYR A 242 -10.14 -9.07 -21.68
N ARG A 243 -9.11 -8.49 -21.07
CA ARG A 243 -7.99 -9.24 -20.47
C ARG A 243 -7.78 -8.78 -19.03
N LEU A 244 -7.52 -9.74 -18.14
CA LEU A 244 -7.05 -9.46 -16.78
C LEU A 244 -5.64 -10.02 -16.62
N TRP A 245 -4.67 -9.15 -16.42
CA TRP A 245 -3.29 -9.51 -16.16
C TRP A 245 -2.93 -9.21 -14.70
N PHE A 246 -2.61 -10.28 -13.97
CA PHE A 246 -2.05 -10.14 -12.64
C PHE A 246 -0.52 -10.03 -12.71
N VAL A 247 0.03 -9.08 -11.96
CA VAL A 247 1.47 -8.86 -11.80
C VAL A 247 1.85 -9.34 -10.41
N ASP A 248 2.61 -10.44 -10.37
CA ASP A 248 3.20 -10.99 -9.17
C ASP A 248 4.36 -10.11 -8.67
N HIS A 249 4.62 -10.16 -7.37
CA HIS A 249 5.64 -9.34 -6.71
C HIS A 249 5.52 -7.84 -6.99
N ALA A 250 4.31 -7.30 -7.16
CA ALA A 250 4.08 -5.87 -7.40
C ALA A 250 3.06 -5.30 -6.39
N MET A 251 3.21 -4.01 -6.07
CA MET A 251 2.37 -3.25 -5.12
C MET A 251 1.50 -2.20 -5.83
N HIS A 252 0.76 -1.41 -5.06
CA HIS A 252 0.01 -0.27 -5.57
C HIS A 252 0.94 0.83 -6.14
N GLY A 253 0.53 1.44 -7.25
CA GLY A 253 1.13 2.67 -7.76
C GLY A 253 2.08 2.51 -8.95
N ASP A 254 2.00 3.47 -9.87
CA ASP A 254 2.73 3.57 -11.13
C ASP A 254 4.13 4.17 -10.95
N VAL A 255 4.90 3.64 -9.99
CA VAL A 255 6.25 4.12 -9.66
C VAL A 255 7.35 3.14 -10.08
N GLN A 256 8.42 3.67 -10.67
CA GLN A 256 9.57 2.88 -11.12
C GLN A 256 10.39 2.36 -9.93
N ASN A 257 10.50 3.18 -8.88
CA ASN A 257 11.22 2.84 -7.66
C ASN A 257 10.24 2.21 -6.69
N THR A 258 10.51 0.98 -6.29
CA THR A 258 9.66 0.24 -5.36
C THR A 258 10.13 0.46 -3.92
N PRO A 259 9.24 0.38 -2.92
CA PRO A 259 9.59 0.61 -1.51
C PRO A 259 10.55 -0.45 -0.94
N ASP A 260 10.50 -1.67 -1.49
CA ASP A 260 11.43 -2.74 -1.15
C ASP A 260 11.81 -3.49 -2.45
N PRO A 261 12.89 -3.07 -3.14
CA PRO A 261 13.32 -3.70 -4.38
C PRO A 261 13.73 -5.16 -4.22
N SER A 262 14.08 -5.61 -3.00
CA SER A 262 14.39 -7.01 -2.73
C SER A 262 13.16 -7.91 -2.81
N ARG A 263 11.94 -7.37 -2.86
CA ARG A 263 10.66 -8.12 -2.85
C ARG A 263 9.71 -7.71 -3.95
N ILE A 264 9.77 -6.45 -4.36
CA ILE A 264 8.78 -5.81 -5.21
C ILE A 264 9.41 -5.36 -6.52
N VAL A 265 8.79 -5.74 -7.63
CA VAL A 265 9.10 -5.28 -8.98
C VAL A 265 8.12 -4.19 -9.44
N PRO A 266 8.55 -3.24 -10.27
CA PRO A 266 7.66 -2.22 -10.82
C PRO A 266 6.74 -2.84 -11.88
N TYR A 267 5.45 -2.49 -11.86
CA TYR A 267 4.50 -2.96 -12.88
C TYR A 267 4.44 -2.07 -14.14
N LEU A 268 5.14 -0.91 -14.16
CA LEU A 268 5.07 0.04 -15.29
C LEU A 268 5.35 -0.60 -16.65
N GLY A 269 6.31 -1.52 -16.73
CA GLY A 269 6.60 -2.17 -18.01
C GLY A 269 5.43 -3.00 -18.52
N VAL A 270 4.70 -3.66 -17.62
CA VAL A 270 3.46 -4.36 -17.95
C VAL A 270 2.38 -3.38 -18.39
N LEU A 271 2.23 -2.24 -17.71
CA LEU A 271 1.28 -1.20 -18.09
C LEU A 271 1.58 -0.63 -19.49
N ASN A 272 2.84 -0.29 -19.76
CA ASN A 272 3.28 0.22 -21.05
C ASN A 272 3.07 -0.82 -22.16
N GLN A 273 3.37 -2.10 -21.89
CA GLN A 273 3.09 -3.17 -22.83
C GLN A 273 1.58 -3.34 -23.07
N ALA A 274 0.75 -3.24 -22.03
CA ALA A 274 -0.71 -3.29 -22.16
C ALA A 274 -1.26 -2.17 -23.04
N LEU A 275 -0.70 -0.96 -22.98
CA LEU A 275 -1.09 0.14 -23.87
C LEU A 275 -0.75 -0.16 -25.34
N LEU A 276 0.45 -0.70 -25.60
CA LEU A 276 0.87 -1.10 -26.95
C LEU A 276 -0.01 -2.25 -27.49
N ASP A 277 -0.28 -3.24 -26.66
CA ASP A 277 -1.09 -4.41 -27.01
C ASP A 277 -2.56 -4.03 -27.21
N LEU A 278 -3.10 -3.10 -26.41
CA LEU A 278 -4.44 -2.57 -26.61
C LEU A 278 -4.57 -1.83 -27.95
N SER A 279 -3.60 -0.98 -28.30
CA SER A 279 -3.56 -0.30 -29.61
C SER A 279 -3.51 -1.32 -30.74
N ALA A 280 -2.63 -2.33 -30.66
CA ALA A 280 -2.56 -3.39 -31.67
C ALA A 280 -3.87 -4.21 -31.77
N TRP A 281 -4.54 -4.46 -30.65
CA TRP A 281 -5.78 -5.21 -30.60
C TRP A 281 -6.96 -4.47 -31.20
N VAL A 282 -7.03 -3.15 -30.98
CA VAL A 282 -8.09 -2.29 -31.51
C VAL A 282 -7.84 -1.94 -32.98
N GLU A 283 -6.63 -1.53 -33.33
CA GLU A 283 -6.33 -0.97 -34.65
C GLU A 283 -6.00 -2.03 -35.70
N LYS A 284 -5.37 -3.14 -35.28
CA LYS A 284 -4.81 -4.15 -36.19
C LYS A 284 -5.44 -5.53 -36.01
N GLY A 285 -6.33 -5.70 -35.04
CA GLY A 285 -6.94 -6.99 -34.72
C GLY A 285 -5.97 -8.03 -34.16
N ILE A 286 -4.80 -7.61 -33.66
CA ILE A 286 -3.80 -8.51 -33.08
C ILE A 286 -4.14 -8.72 -31.61
N SER A 287 -4.60 -9.91 -31.25
CA SER A 287 -4.97 -10.20 -29.86
C SER A 287 -3.77 -10.13 -28.91
N PRO A 288 -3.96 -9.55 -27.71
CA PRO A 288 -2.95 -9.53 -26.66
C PRO A 288 -2.81 -10.94 -26.04
N ALA A 289 -1.83 -11.10 -25.15
CA ALA A 289 -1.74 -12.31 -24.33
C ALA A 289 -3.05 -12.56 -23.55
N ASP A 290 -3.39 -13.82 -23.34
CA ASP A 290 -4.59 -14.21 -22.61
C ASP A 290 -4.59 -13.72 -21.16
N SER A 291 -5.77 -13.73 -20.55
CA SER A 291 -5.92 -13.39 -19.13
C SER A 291 -5.08 -14.35 -18.28
N THR A 292 -4.55 -13.84 -17.18
CA THR A 292 -3.83 -14.65 -16.20
C THR A 292 -4.70 -15.80 -15.71
N SER A 293 -4.10 -16.98 -15.63
CA SER A 293 -4.74 -18.16 -15.07
C SER A 293 -4.55 -18.20 -13.56
N TYR A 294 -5.67 -18.20 -12.83
CA TYR A 294 -5.70 -18.14 -11.37
C TYR A 294 -6.98 -18.82 -10.86
N ARG A 295 -7.01 -19.07 -9.55
CA ARG A 295 -8.24 -19.34 -8.78
C ARG A 295 -8.37 -18.33 -7.66
N VAL A 296 -9.60 -18.09 -7.21
CA VAL A 296 -9.87 -17.34 -5.99
C VAL A 296 -10.19 -18.34 -4.88
N GLN A 297 -9.55 -18.19 -3.73
CA GLN A 297 -9.82 -18.97 -2.53
C GLN A 297 -9.70 -18.05 -1.32
N ASP A 298 -10.73 -17.99 -0.47
CA ASP A 298 -10.75 -17.14 0.73
C ASP A 298 -10.37 -15.68 0.43
N SER A 299 -10.88 -15.15 -0.69
CA SER A 299 -10.60 -13.79 -1.21
C SER A 299 -9.13 -13.53 -1.56
N GLN A 300 -8.35 -14.58 -1.79
CA GLN A 300 -7.00 -14.50 -2.32
C GLN A 300 -6.96 -14.99 -3.76
N VAL A 301 -6.25 -14.24 -4.61
CA VAL A 301 -5.97 -14.65 -5.98
C VAL A 301 -4.71 -15.51 -5.96
N ILE A 302 -4.86 -16.78 -6.36
CA ILE A 302 -3.78 -17.77 -6.40
C ILE A 302 -3.48 -18.12 -7.84
N LEU A 303 -2.28 -17.79 -8.32
CA LEU A 303 -1.83 -18.14 -9.67
C LEU A 303 -1.74 -19.66 -9.86
N THR A 304 -2.13 -20.15 -11.03
CA THR A 304 -1.96 -21.57 -11.40
C THR A 304 -0.52 -21.85 -11.86
N GLN A 305 -0.16 -23.14 -12.01
CA GLN A 305 1.15 -23.51 -12.56
C GLN A 305 1.24 -23.22 -14.07
N GLU A 306 0.17 -23.48 -14.82
CA GLU A 306 0.02 -23.13 -16.23
C GLU A 306 -0.39 -21.66 -16.38
N ARG A 307 0.47 -20.77 -15.92
CA ARG A 307 0.15 -19.35 -15.87
C ARG A 307 0.41 -18.71 -17.23
N ALA A 308 -0.65 -18.43 -17.97
CA ALA A 308 -0.58 -17.46 -19.07
C ALA A 308 -0.30 -16.07 -18.46
N THR A 309 0.97 -15.74 -18.23
CA THR A 309 1.36 -14.45 -17.64
C THR A 309 2.20 -13.65 -18.61
N ILE A 310 2.11 -12.33 -18.50
CA ILE A 310 3.00 -11.40 -19.19
C ILE A 310 4.39 -11.36 -18.55
N GLN A 311 4.53 -11.83 -17.30
CA GLN A 311 5.78 -11.90 -16.54
C GLN A 311 6.52 -13.23 -16.75
N PRO A 312 7.86 -13.25 -16.59
CA PRO A 312 8.61 -14.49 -16.47
C PRO A 312 8.26 -15.23 -15.17
N LEU A 313 8.45 -16.54 -15.15
CA LEU A 313 8.53 -17.33 -13.93
C LEU A 313 9.97 -17.55 -13.54
N VAL A 314 10.29 -17.25 -12.29
CA VAL A 314 11.62 -17.45 -11.70
C VAL A 314 11.43 -18.43 -10.55
N ARG A 315 12.32 -19.43 -10.46
CA ARG A 315 12.40 -20.36 -9.34
C ARG A 315 13.85 -20.49 -8.90
N VAL A 316 14.19 -20.01 -7.71
CA VAL A 316 15.52 -20.14 -7.11
C VAL A 316 15.56 -21.38 -6.22
N LYS A 317 16.62 -22.18 -6.37
CA LYS A 317 16.84 -23.43 -5.66
C LYS A 317 18.19 -23.42 -4.93
N LEU A 318 18.20 -24.08 -3.78
CA LEU A 318 19.40 -24.39 -3.01
C LEU A 318 19.62 -25.91 -2.97
N PRO A 319 20.88 -26.37 -2.81
CA PRO A 319 21.21 -27.79 -2.71
C PRO A 319 20.65 -28.44 -1.43
N LYS A 320 20.61 -27.68 -0.32
CA LYS A 320 20.09 -28.13 0.98
C LYS A 320 19.06 -27.14 1.57
N PRO A 321 17.85 -27.01 0.97
CA PRO A 321 16.84 -26.04 1.43
C PRO A 321 16.52 -26.22 2.92
N GLY A 322 16.56 -25.12 3.67
CA GLY A 322 16.24 -25.11 5.11
C GLY A 322 17.35 -25.61 6.04
N SER A 323 18.47 -26.10 5.52
CA SER A 323 19.66 -26.46 6.32
C SER A 323 20.67 -25.30 6.36
N PRO A 324 21.40 -25.10 7.47
CA PRO A 324 22.41 -24.07 7.54
C PRO A 324 23.64 -24.39 6.68
N PHE A 325 24.30 -23.33 6.22
CA PHE A 325 25.63 -23.34 5.61
C PHE A 325 26.64 -22.81 6.63
N ALA A 326 27.87 -23.32 6.61
CA ALA A 326 28.93 -22.77 7.45
C ALA A 326 29.37 -21.40 6.91
N VAL A 327 29.87 -20.53 7.80
CA VAL A 327 30.64 -19.36 7.37
C VAL A 327 31.79 -19.80 6.46
N ASP A 328 32.02 -19.04 5.39
CA ASP A 328 33.00 -19.36 4.33
C ASP A 328 32.68 -20.59 3.45
N GLU A 329 31.55 -21.26 3.67
CA GLU A 329 31.04 -22.31 2.76
C GLU A 329 30.60 -21.67 1.43
N VAL A 330 30.93 -22.33 0.32
CA VAL A 330 30.42 -21.97 -1.00
C VAL A 330 28.98 -22.46 -1.12
N VAL A 331 28.07 -21.52 -1.33
CA VAL A 331 26.66 -21.81 -1.59
C VAL A 331 26.44 -21.83 -3.10
N ASP A 332 26.05 -22.99 -3.62
CA ASP A 332 25.64 -23.17 -5.01
C ASP A 332 24.16 -22.81 -5.19
N PHE A 333 23.88 -21.76 -5.96
CA PHE A 333 22.53 -21.36 -6.33
C PHE A 333 22.22 -21.88 -7.74
N GLN A 334 21.00 -22.37 -7.91
CA GLN A 334 20.44 -22.69 -9.21
C GLN A 334 19.14 -21.92 -9.40
N ALA A 335 18.87 -21.47 -10.62
CA ALA A 335 17.57 -20.94 -10.97
C ALA A 335 17.03 -21.51 -12.27
N GLU A 336 15.72 -21.69 -12.29
CA GLU A 336 14.92 -22.02 -13.47
C GLU A 336 14.07 -20.81 -13.83
N ILE A 337 14.07 -20.46 -15.11
CA ILE A 337 13.34 -19.32 -15.66
C ILE A 337 12.44 -19.84 -16.78
N GLU A 338 11.15 -19.51 -16.73
CA GLU A 338 10.20 -19.77 -17.82
C GLU A 338 9.74 -18.44 -18.41
N LEU A 339 9.84 -18.28 -19.72
CA LEU A 339 9.52 -17.06 -20.45
C LEU A 339 8.14 -17.19 -21.11
N PRO A 340 7.30 -16.15 -21.07
CA PRO A 340 6.10 -16.11 -21.88
C PRO A 340 6.43 -16.20 -23.38
N PRO A 341 5.55 -16.78 -24.21
CA PRO A 341 5.73 -16.77 -25.66
C PRO A 341 5.97 -15.37 -26.22
N GLN A 342 6.77 -15.27 -27.28
CA GLN A 342 7.08 -14.01 -27.97
C GLN A 342 7.80 -12.97 -27.08
N THR A 343 8.56 -13.46 -26.10
CA THR A 343 9.45 -12.63 -25.28
C THR A 343 10.90 -13.08 -25.41
N VAL A 344 11.81 -12.21 -24.98
CA VAL A 344 13.23 -12.50 -24.89
C VAL A 344 13.72 -12.14 -23.50
N LEU A 345 14.59 -13.00 -22.96
CA LEU A 345 15.33 -12.70 -21.75
C LEU A 345 16.30 -11.55 -22.02
N VAL A 346 16.17 -10.46 -21.25
CA VAL A 346 17.04 -9.28 -21.38
C VAL A 346 18.14 -9.32 -20.32
N SER A 347 17.78 -9.61 -19.07
CA SER A 347 18.74 -9.73 -17.98
C SER A 347 18.24 -10.68 -16.90
N ALA A 348 19.20 -11.24 -16.16
CA ALA A 348 18.98 -11.95 -14.93
C ALA A 348 20.08 -11.48 -13.95
N GLU A 349 19.68 -11.04 -12.77
CA GLU A 349 20.56 -10.34 -11.82
C GLU A 349 20.35 -10.91 -10.41
N TRP A 350 21.43 -11.24 -9.72
CA TRP A 350 21.42 -11.74 -8.37
C TRP A 350 21.60 -10.62 -7.34
N ASP A 351 20.88 -10.75 -6.24
CA ASP A 351 21.07 -10.06 -4.97
C ASP A 351 21.24 -11.14 -3.90
N PHE A 352 22.48 -11.41 -3.46
CA PHE A 352 22.74 -12.48 -2.49
C PHE A 352 22.48 -12.07 -1.05
N ASP A 353 22.51 -10.77 -0.77
CA ASP A 353 22.36 -10.21 0.57
C ASP A 353 20.88 -9.93 0.91
N GLY A 354 20.04 -9.74 -0.10
CA GLY A 354 18.62 -9.44 0.03
C GLY A 354 18.35 -7.97 0.37
N ASP A 355 19.23 -7.07 -0.06
CA ASP A 355 19.15 -5.63 0.20
C ASP A 355 18.50 -4.84 -0.95
N GLY A 356 18.10 -5.52 -2.02
CA GLY A 356 17.48 -4.94 -3.22
C GLY A 356 18.49 -4.46 -4.27
N ASN A 357 19.79 -4.64 -4.05
CA ASN A 357 20.83 -4.25 -4.99
C ASN A 357 21.19 -5.39 -5.96
N TYR A 358 20.44 -5.46 -7.06
CA TYR A 358 20.68 -6.39 -8.16
C TYR A 358 21.86 -5.97 -9.04
N SER A 359 23.07 -6.08 -8.50
CA SER A 359 24.31 -5.60 -9.14
C SER A 359 25.12 -6.71 -9.84
N ARG A 360 24.79 -7.99 -9.60
CA ARG A 360 25.55 -9.12 -10.14
C ARG A 360 24.77 -9.85 -11.23
N ALA A 361 25.20 -9.70 -12.48
CA ALA A 361 24.65 -10.47 -13.59
C ALA A 361 24.73 -11.98 -13.33
N ALA A 362 23.67 -12.71 -13.69
CA ALA A 362 23.61 -14.17 -13.64
C ALA A 362 24.45 -14.77 -14.76
N GLY A 363 25.76 -14.81 -14.56
CA GLY A 363 26.82 -15.26 -15.48
C GLY A 363 26.36 -15.90 -16.80
N GLN A 364 26.50 -17.21 -16.93
CA GLN A 364 26.02 -17.94 -18.10
C GLN A 364 24.55 -18.33 -17.89
N VAL A 365 23.67 -17.87 -18.78
CA VAL A 365 22.28 -18.32 -18.86
C VAL A 365 22.16 -19.28 -20.03
N GLN A 366 21.69 -20.49 -19.77
CA GLN A 366 21.47 -21.53 -20.77
C GLN A 366 20.00 -21.54 -21.15
N LEU A 367 19.67 -21.07 -22.36
CA LEU A 367 18.34 -21.22 -22.95
C LEU A 367 18.18 -22.58 -23.62
N ASP A 368 16.98 -23.14 -23.54
CA ASP A 368 16.60 -24.33 -24.29
C ASP A 368 16.42 -24.03 -25.79
N ALA A 369 16.24 -25.09 -26.58
CA ALA A 369 16.07 -24.95 -28.03
C ALA A 369 14.80 -24.17 -28.43
N GLY A 370 13.78 -24.15 -27.55
CA GLY A 370 12.56 -23.39 -27.74
C GLY A 370 12.68 -21.90 -27.38
N GLY A 371 13.74 -21.52 -26.65
CA GLY A 371 13.93 -20.17 -26.15
C GLY A 371 12.92 -19.75 -25.09
N LEU A 372 12.20 -20.70 -24.47
CA LEU A 372 11.15 -20.43 -23.47
C LEU A 372 11.57 -20.86 -22.06
N HIS A 373 12.58 -21.71 -21.95
CA HIS A 373 13.12 -22.13 -20.67
C HIS A 373 14.59 -21.76 -20.58
N ALA A 374 14.99 -21.19 -19.45
CA ALA A 374 16.38 -20.87 -19.20
C ALA A 374 16.81 -21.37 -17.81
N THR A 375 18.08 -21.73 -17.69
CA THR A 375 18.69 -22.07 -16.41
C THR A 375 19.95 -21.25 -16.18
N THR A 376 20.22 -20.92 -14.93
CA THR A 376 21.45 -20.25 -14.54
C THR A 376 21.90 -20.73 -13.17
N THR A 377 23.21 -20.66 -12.94
CA THR A 377 23.85 -21.06 -11.68
C THR A 377 24.77 -19.96 -11.20
N ALA A 378 24.87 -19.80 -9.89
CA ALA A 378 25.83 -18.89 -9.30
C ALA A 378 26.39 -19.44 -7.99
N GLN A 379 27.62 -19.06 -7.67
CA GLN A 379 28.25 -19.34 -6.39
C GLN A 379 28.39 -18.06 -5.58
N HIS A 380 28.14 -18.15 -4.28
CA HIS A 380 28.37 -17.05 -3.34
C HIS A 380 28.85 -17.61 -1.99
N VAL A 381 29.63 -16.79 -1.26
CA VAL A 381 30.21 -17.14 0.05
C VAL A 381 29.83 -16.07 1.05
N TYR A 382 29.12 -16.47 2.10
CA TYR A 382 28.75 -15.59 3.19
C TYR A 382 29.85 -15.54 4.26
N LYS A 383 30.30 -14.33 4.59
CA LYS A 383 31.41 -14.08 5.53
C LYS A 383 30.97 -13.87 6.98
N ARG A 384 29.67 -13.80 7.21
CA ARG A 384 29.09 -13.55 8.53
C ARG A 384 27.93 -14.51 8.76
N PRO A 385 27.74 -15.00 9.99
CA PRO A 385 26.55 -15.76 10.33
C PRO A 385 25.32 -14.85 10.23
N GLY A 386 24.18 -15.42 9.85
CA GLY A 386 22.95 -14.67 9.65
C GLY A 386 21.89 -15.39 8.83
N THR A 387 20.74 -14.75 8.69
CA THR A 387 19.70 -15.15 7.73
C THR A 387 19.69 -14.14 6.58
N TYR A 388 19.87 -14.65 5.37
CA TYR A 388 19.85 -13.90 4.12
C TYR A 388 18.65 -14.33 3.26
N PHE A 389 18.18 -13.44 2.40
CA PHE A 389 17.13 -13.73 1.41
C PHE A 389 17.68 -13.45 0.02
N ALA A 390 18.47 -14.39 -0.49
CA ALA A 390 19.06 -14.28 -1.82
C ALA A 390 17.97 -14.30 -2.89
N GLY A 391 17.98 -13.33 -3.79
CA GLY A 391 17.01 -13.18 -4.87
C GLY A 391 17.64 -13.19 -6.25
N LEU A 392 16.88 -13.68 -7.23
CA LEU A 392 17.16 -13.50 -8.65
C LEU A 392 16.03 -12.68 -9.25
N ARG A 393 16.36 -11.53 -9.85
CA ARG A 393 15.42 -10.73 -10.64
C ARG A 393 15.68 -10.96 -12.11
N VAL A 394 14.60 -11.18 -12.85
CA VAL A 394 14.62 -11.41 -14.29
C VAL A 394 13.88 -10.29 -14.99
N GLN A 395 14.48 -9.78 -16.05
CA GLN A 395 13.86 -8.83 -16.98
C GLN A 395 13.64 -9.50 -18.34
N ILE A 396 12.45 -9.31 -18.89
CA ILE A 396 12.11 -9.70 -20.25
C ILE A 396 11.54 -8.51 -21.02
N ASN A 397 11.67 -8.58 -22.33
CA ASN A 397 10.99 -7.70 -23.27
C ASN A 397 10.28 -8.54 -24.34
N ARG A 398 9.42 -7.91 -25.13
CA ARG A 398 8.90 -8.49 -26.38
C ARG A 398 10.04 -8.82 -27.36
N ALA A 399 9.94 -9.97 -28.02
CA ALA A 399 10.98 -10.46 -28.93
C ALA A 399 11.21 -9.54 -30.13
N GLU A 400 10.16 -8.88 -30.62
CA GLU A 400 10.22 -7.91 -31.72
C GLU A 400 10.87 -6.57 -31.31
N LYS A 401 10.96 -6.28 -30.01
CA LYS A 401 11.57 -5.06 -29.46
C LYS A 401 12.42 -5.37 -28.21
N PRO A 402 13.51 -6.14 -28.36
CA PRO A 402 14.32 -6.62 -27.23
C PRO A 402 14.98 -5.50 -26.41
N GLN A 403 15.09 -4.29 -26.97
CA GLN A 403 15.73 -3.13 -26.36
C GLN A 403 14.72 -2.03 -25.98
N ASP A 404 13.41 -2.29 -26.01
CA ASP A 404 12.41 -1.30 -25.60
C ASP A 404 12.64 -0.88 -24.14
N PHE A 405 12.79 0.43 -23.94
CA PHE A 405 13.08 0.97 -22.62
C PHE A 405 11.85 0.97 -21.70
N TYR A 406 10.65 1.15 -22.26
CA TYR A 406 9.43 1.39 -21.50
C TYR A 406 8.68 0.11 -21.16
N ALA A 407 8.79 -0.93 -21.99
CA ALA A 407 8.04 -2.17 -21.85
C ALA A 407 8.80 -3.30 -21.12
N LYS A 408 9.68 -2.94 -20.18
CA LYS A 408 10.49 -3.90 -19.42
C LYS A 408 9.66 -4.61 -18.36
N VAL A 409 9.40 -5.89 -18.57
CA VAL A 409 8.64 -6.71 -17.62
C VAL A 409 9.59 -7.45 -16.70
N TYR A 410 9.32 -7.35 -15.40
CA TYR A 410 10.16 -7.96 -14.37
C TYR A 410 9.38 -9.02 -13.60
N ASN A 411 10.11 -10.01 -13.09
CA ASN A 411 9.68 -10.81 -11.94
C ASN A 411 10.91 -11.24 -11.15
N LEU A 412 10.71 -11.78 -9.95
CA LEU A 412 11.79 -12.29 -9.12
C LEU A 412 11.35 -13.55 -8.37
N ASP A 413 12.32 -14.27 -7.83
CA ASP A 413 12.10 -15.26 -6.78
C ASP A 413 13.26 -15.22 -5.79
N ARG A 414 13.03 -15.74 -4.58
CA ARG A 414 13.93 -15.58 -3.44
C ARG A 414 13.98 -16.84 -2.61
N VAL A 415 15.16 -17.11 -2.05
CA VAL A 415 15.38 -18.23 -1.15
C VAL A 415 16.02 -17.78 0.15
N ARG A 416 15.53 -18.33 1.26
CA ARG A 416 16.11 -18.12 2.58
C ARG A 416 17.40 -18.93 2.71
N VAL A 417 18.49 -18.27 3.04
CA VAL A 417 19.80 -18.88 3.36
C VAL A 417 20.10 -18.62 4.83
N VAL A 418 20.49 -19.67 5.57
CA VAL A 418 20.93 -19.56 6.97
C VAL A 418 22.41 -19.91 7.00
N VAL A 419 23.21 -19.07 7.65
CA VAL A 419 24.66 -19.21 7.77
C VAL A 419 25.05 -19.22 9.25
N GLU A 420 25.83 -20.22 9.67
CA GLU A 420 26.24 -20.45 11.08
C GLU A 420 27.75 -20.62 11.25
#